data_AF-O28463-F1
#
_entry.id   AF-O28463-F1
#
_cell.length_a   1.000
_cell.length_b   1.000
_cell.length_c   1.000
_cell.angle_alpha   90.00
_cell.angle_beta   90.00
_cell.angle_gamma   90.00
#
_symmetry.space_group_name_H-M   'P 1'
#
loop_
_entity.id
_entity.type
_entity.pdbx_description
1 polymer ?
#
loop_
_entity_poly.entity_id
_entity_poly.type
_entity_poly.pdbx_seq_one_letter_code
_entity_poly.pdbx_strand_id
1 'polypeptide(L)'
;MKHLEFKGKYAKALIEGRKRLTIRKWTNLKEGDEVLVHSGGKIIGKAKIKAIKKRHVSEITDEEARLDGFRNAEELMEEMKKMGYDGEVYVIHFDFEPLQAVNPHKLYYGDADLEEIARRSLEHLELDERDRLVLETFLSYGSIRKAARKLGGARKRGEIRKVLRKCYNELVKRGLI
;
A
#
# COMPACT_ATOMS: atom_id res chain seq x y z
N MET A 1 -2.90 -2.36 -9.77
CA MET A 1 -3.96 -2.13 -8.78
C MET A 1 -3.47 -1.18 -7.71
N LYS A 2 -4.26 -0.17 -7.34
CA LYS A 2 -3.90 0.83 -6.31
C LYS A 2 -4.23 0.27 -4.91
N HIS A 3 -3.63 0.88 -3.89
CA HIS A 3 -3.73 0.41 -2.51
C HIS A 3 -4.14 1.55 -1.57
N LEU A 4 -4.97 1.22 -0.58
CA LEU A 4 -5.37 2.10 0.50
C LEU A 4 -4.95 1.48 1.84
N GLU A 5 -3.83 1.95 2.37
CA GLU A 5 -3.22 1.40 3.58
C GLU A 5 -3.69 2.10 4.88
N PHE A 6 -3.98 1.30 5.90
CA PHE A 6 -4.37 1.75 7.24
C PHE A 6 -3.50 1.10 8.33
N LYS A 7 -3.37 1.78 9.48
CA LYS A 7 -2.81 1.18 10.69
C LYS A 7 -3.71 0.02 11.15
N GLY A 8 -3.12 -1.04 11.70
CA GLY A 8 -3.83 -2.24 12.15
C GLY A 8 -4.99 -1.98 13.11
N LYS A 9 -4.87 -0.95 13.97
CA LYS A 9 -5.93 -0.53 14.91
C LYS A 9 -7.27 -0.20 14.22
N TYR A 10 -7.25 0.16 12.94
CA TYR A 10 -8.46 0.51 12.18
C TYR A 10 -9.15 -0.67 11.50
N ALA A 11 -8.58 -1.88 11.53
CA ALA A 11 -9.16 -3.05 10.85
C ALA A 11 -10.60 -3.32 11.28
N LYS A 12 -10.85 -3.37 12.60
CA LYS A 12 -12.18 -3.59 13.18
C LYS A 12 -13.18 -2.51 12.74
N ALA A 13 -12.80 -1.24 12.82
CA ALA A 13 -13.67 -0.12 12.45
C ALA A 13 -14.02 -0.10 10.94
N LEU A 14 -13.11 -0.53 10.07
CA LEU A 14 -13.38 -0.66 8.63
C LEU A 14 -14.42 -1.75 8.37
N ILE A 15 -14.20 -2.94 8.96
CA ILE A 15 -15.06 -4.12 8.80
C ILE A 15 -16.47 -3.87 9.35
N GLU A 16 -16.58 -3.33 10.56
CA GLU A 16 -17.87 -3.00 11.20
C GLU A 16 -18.60 -1.82 10.57
N GLY A 17 -17.90 -1.08 9.73
CA GLY A 17 -18.48 -0.01 8.97
C GLY A 17 -18.45 1.38 9.56
N ARG A 18 -17.82 1.52 10.73
CA ARG A 18 -17.67 2.79 11.43
C ARG A 18 -16.66 3.72 10.77
N LYS A 19 -15.67 3.16 10.06
CA LYS A 19 -14.67 3.92 9.28
C LYS A 19 -15.01 3.87 7.79
N ARG A 20 -15.34 5.03 7.21
CA ARG A 20 -15.76 5.20 5.80
C ARG A 20 -15.03 6.33 5.08
N LEU A 21 -14.11 6.98 5.79
CA LEU A 21 -13.36 8.12 5.31
C LEU A 21 -11.90 7.97 5.72
N THR A 22 -11.01 8.60 4.95
CA THR A 22 -9.63 8.83 5.40
C THR A 22 -9.11 10.22 5.05
N ILE A 23 -8.40 10.82 6.01
CA ILE A 23 -7.74 12.12 5.84
C ILE A 23 -6.26 11.90 5.58
N ARG A 24 -5.75 12.46 4.48
CA ARG A 24 -4.36 12.25 4.04
C ARG A 24 -3.73 13.55 3.54
N LYS A 25 -2.45 13.77 3.89
CA LYS A 25 -1.66 14.89 3.34
C LYS A 25 -1.48 14.81 1.82
N TRP A 26 -1.43 13.60 1.28
CA TRP A 26 -1.26 13.36 -0.15
C TRP A 26 -1.98 12.09 -0.59
N THR A 27 -2.46 12.08 -1.84
CA THR A 27 -3.05 10.91 -2.48
C THR A 27 -2.84 10.94 -4.00
N ASN A 28 -2.66 9.77 -4.60
CA ASN A 28 -2.74 9.56 -6.06
C ASN A 28 -4.05 8.87 -6.48
N LEU A 29 -4.98 8.71 -5.53
CA LEU A 29 -6.30 8.17 -5.81
C LEU A 29 -7.16 9.21 -6.52
N LYS A 30 -8.16 8.72 -7.26
CA LYS A 30 -9.18 9.49 -7.95
C LYS A 30 -10.54 8.91 -7.61
N GLU A 31 -11.58 9.73 -7.75
CA GLU A 31 -12.95 9.24 -7.69
C GLU A 31 -13.18 8.13 -8.73
N GLY A 32 -13.90 7.08 -8.32
CA GLY A 32 -14.13 5.88 -9.13
C GLY A 32 -13.03 4.82 -9.06
N ASP A 33 -11.85 5.13 -8.50
CA ASP A 33 -10.79 4.12 -8.34
C ASP A 33 -11.27 2.93 -7.49
N GLU A 34 -10.93 1.72 -7.93
CA GLU A 34 -11.00 0.51 -7.11
C GLU A 34 -9.62 0.18 -6.53
N VAL A 35 -9.57 -0.02 -5.22
CA VAL A 35 -8.32 -0.18 -4.46
C VAL A 35 -8.38 -1.38 -3.53
N LEU A 36 -7.24 -2.03 -3.30
CA LEU A 36 -7.11 -2.99 -2.20
C LEU A 36 -6.91 -2.26 -0.88
N VAL A 37 -7.66 -2.65 0.14
CA VAL A 37 -7.54 -2.09 1.49
C VAL A 37 -6.61 -2.96 2.32
N HIS A 38 -5.54 -2.35 2.82
CA HIS A 38 -4.58 -3.01 3.70
C HIS A 38 -4.74 -2.51 5.13
N SER A 39 -4.72 -3.44 6.09
CA SER A 39 -4.62 -3.10 7.51
C SER A 39 -3.87 -4.19 8.26
N GLY A 40 -2.91 -3.80 9.12
CA GLY A 40 -2.14 -4.74 9.93
C GLY A 40 -1.31 -5.75 9.13
N GLY A 41 -0.83 -5.35 7.94
CA GLY A 41 -0.03 -6.22 7.06
C GLY A 41 -0.84 -7.21 6.22
N LYS A 42 -2.18 -7.17 6.29
CA LYS A 42 -3.08 -8.02 5.50
C LYS A 42 -3.92 -7.18 4.53
N ILE A 43 -4.35 -7.79 3.44
CA ILE A 43 -5.45 -7.26 2.61
C ILE A 43 -6.75 -7.69 3.27
N ILE A 44 -7.60 -6.75 3.62
CA ILE A 44 -8.85 -7.02 4.37
C ILE A 44 -10.11 -6.75 3.54
N GLY A 45 -9.95 -6.32 2.29
CA GLY A 45 -11.08 -6.04 1.40
C GLY A 45 -10.70 -5.15 0.22
N LYS A 46 -11.74 -4.72 -0.50
CA LYS A 46 -11.66 -3.75 -1.58
C LYS A 46 -12.38 -2.47 -1.18
N ALA A 47 -12.02 -1.36 -1.79
CA ALA A 47 -12.79 -0.13 -1.65
C ALA A 47 -12.95 0.55 -3.00
N LYS A 48 -14.13 1.15 -3.21
CA LYS A 48 -14.40 2.07 -4.31
C LYS A 48 -14.33 3.49 -3.78
N ILE A 49 -13.47 4.32 -4.38
CA ILE A 49 -13.34 5.72 -3.99
C ILE A 49 -14.56 6.50 -4.49
N LYS A 50 -15.25 7.17 -3.58
CA LYS A 50 -16.53 7.85 -3.83
C LYS A 50 -16.38 9.34 -4.03
N ALA A 51 -15.47 9.96 -3.30
CA ALA A 51 -15.17 11.37 -3.44
C ALA A 51 -13.79 11.66 -2.87
N ILE A 52 -13.11 12.64 -3.45
CA ILE A 52 -11.89 13.21 -2.91
C ILE A 52 -12.06 14.72 -2.87
N LYS A 53 -11.99 15.30 -1.68
CA LYS A 53 -12.07 16.76 -1.48
C LYS A 53 -10.79 17.25 -0.85
N LYS A 54 -10.28 18.38 -1.34
CA LYS A 54 -9.17 19.10 -0.70
C LYS A 54 -9.77 20.13 0.26
N ARG A 55 -9.37 20.09 1.53
CA ARG A 55 -9.85 21.01 2.58
C ARG A 55 -8.70 21.43 3.47
N HIS A 56 -8.83 22.56 4.16
CA HIS A 56 -7.90 22.87 5.23
C HIS A 56 -8.19 21.97 6.44
N VAL A 57 -7.17 21.57 7.21
CA VAL A 57 -7.38 20.66 8.35
C VAL A 57 -8.33 21.24 9.41
N SER A 58 -8.35 22.57 9.56
CA SER A 58 -9.26 23.28 10.48
C SER A 58 -10.73 23.27 10.02
N GLU A 59 -11.02 22.90 8.78
CA GLU A 59 -12.38 22.80 8.23
C GLU A 59 -12.99 21.42 8.41
N ILE A 60 -12.22 20.46 8.96
CA ILE A 60 -12.69 19.10 9.19
C ILE A 60 -13.72 19.10 10.30
N THR A 61 -14.88 18.56 9.99
CA THR A 61 -16.00 18.43 10.94
C THR A 61 -15.80 17.26 11.90
N ASP A 62 -16.48 17.29 13.04
CA ASP A 62 -16.52 16.16 13.97
C ASP A 62 -16.98 14.87 13.31
N GLU A 63 -17.94 14.96 12.38
CA GLU A 63 -18.45 13.80 11.66
C GLU A 63 -17.40 13.21 10.74
N GLU A 64 -16.70 14.03 9.95
CA GLU A 64 -15.58 13.56 9.12
C GLU A 64 -14.47 12.93 9.98
N ALA A 65 -14.13 13.53 11.11
CA ALA A 65 -13.14 12.98 12.04
C ALA A 65 -13.57 11.61 12.61
N ARG A 66 -14.85 11.45 12.98
CA ARG A 66 -15.42 10.17 13.42
C ARG A 66 -15.37 9.11 12.32
N LEU A 67 -15.71 9.48 11.09
CA LEU A 67 -15.62 8.58 9.94
C LEU A 67 -14.17 8.24 9.56
N ASP A 68 -13.18 9.05 9.96
CA ASP A 68 -11.74 8.72 9.90
C ASP A 68 -11.26 7.90 11.13
N GLY A 69 -12.13 7.67 12.11
CA GLY A 69 -11.84 6.85 13.29
C GLY A 69 -11.19 7.60 14.45
N PHE A 70 -11.42 8.91 14.54
CA PHE A 70 -11.16 9.75 15.73
C PHE A 70 -12.46 9.93 16.53
N ARG A 71 -12.39 10.46 17.76
CA ARG A 71 -13.59 10.79 18.54
C ARG A 71 -14.30 12.05 18.02
N ASN A 72 -13.53 13.05 17.62
CA ASN A 72 -13.98 14.36 17.16
C ASN A 72 -12.87 15.09 16.39
N ALA A 73 -13.16 16.30 15.88
CA ALA A 73 -12.19 17.12 15.15
C ALA A 73 -11.01 17.56 16.02
N GLU A 74 -11.23 17.78 17.32
CA GLU A 74 -10.18 18.16 18.27
C GLU A 74 -9.09 17.08 18.39
N GLU A 75 -9.47 15.81 18.57
CA GLU A 75 -8.51 14.69 18.63
C GLU A 75 -7.72 14.53 17.32
N LEU A 76 -8.39 14.70 16.18
CA LEU A 76 -7.71 14.71 14.88
C LEU A 76 -6.68 15.85 14.82
N MET A 77 -7.06 17.06 15.23
CA MET A 77 -6.19 18.23 15.22
C MET A 77 -4.97 18.06 16.15
N GLU A 78 -5.15 17.46 17.33
CA GLU A 78 -4.04 17.11 18.22
C GLU A 78 -3.05 16.15 17.56
N GLU A 79 -3.54 15.11 16.88
CA GLU A 79 -2.68 14.15 16.17
C GLU A 79 -1.96 14.79 14.97
N MET A 80 -2.63 15.71 14.26
CA MET A 80 -2.00 16.50 13.19
C MET A 80 -0.92 17.45 13.72
N LYS A 81 -1.16 18.11 14.86
CA LYS A 81 -0.17 18.95 15.56
C LYS A 81 1.05 18.15 16.02
N LYS A 82 0.85 16.95 16.58
CA LYS A 82 1.97 16.03 16.94
C LYS A 82 2.82 15.66 15.73
N MET A 83 2.22 15.65 14.54
CA MET A 83 2.91 15.44 13.26
C MET A 83 3.46 16.73 12.62
N GLY A 84 3.38 17.86 13.33
CA GLY A 84 3.81 19.18 12.83
C GLY A 84 3.06 19.59 11.56
N TYR A 85 1.75 19.38 11.50
CA TYR A 85 0.96 19.65 10.31
C TYR A 85 -0.33 20.39 10.61
N ASP A 86 -0.55 21.47 9.88
CA ASP A 86 -1.70 22.36 10.00
C ASP A 86 -2.27 22.79 8.63
N GLY A 87 -1.81 22.21 7.53
CA GLY A 87 -2.18 22.64 6.17
C GLY A 87 -3.34 21.87 5.53
N GLU A 88 -3.36 21.88 4.19
CA GLU A 88 -4.42 21.24 3.40
C GLU A 88 -4.34 19.71 3.43
N VAL A 89 -5.48 19.05 3.46
CA VAL A 89 -5.60 17.59 3.44
C VAL A 89 -6.58 17.14 2.36
N TYR A 90 -6.41 15.89 1.94
CA TYR A 90 -7.37 15.18 1.11
C TYR A 90 -8.29 14.37 2.02
N VAL A 91 -9.57 14.68 1.95
CA VAL A 91 -10.66 13.93 2.56
C VAL A 91 -11.16 12.93 1.52
N ILE A 92 -10.98 11.65 1.79
CA ILE A 92 -11.26 10.56 0.83
C ILE A 92 -12.40 9.72 1.39
N HIS A 93 -13.57 9.79 0.75
CA HIS A 93 -14.70 8.91 1.04
C HIS A 93 -14.60 7.64 0.21
N PHE A 94 -14.96 6.51 0.79
CA PHE A 94 -14.93 5.23 0.10
C PHE A 94 -16.01 4.27 0.58
N ASP A 95 -16.52 3.47 -0.36
CA ASP A 95 -17.36 2.31 -0.05
C ASP A 95 -16.44 1.11 0.15
N PHE A 96 -16.49 0.49 1.33
CA PHE A 96 -15.62 -0.64 1.69
C PHE A 96 -16.36 -1.97 1.62
N GLU A 97 -15.80 -2.91 0.89
CA GLU A 97 -16.26 -4.29 0.78
C GLU A 97 -15.25 -5.22 1.47
N PRO A 98 -15.57 -5.76 2.66
CA PRO A 98 -14.67 -6.65 3.37
C PRO A 98 -14.50 -7.97 2.62
N LEU A 99 -13.30 -8.53 2.68
CA LEU A 99 -12.98 -9.87 2.17
C LEU A 99 -12.31 -10.69 3.28
N GLN A 100 -12.23 -12.00 3.08
CA GLN A 100 -11.37 -12.83 3.92
C GLN A 100 -9.94 -12.29 3.88
N ALA A 101 -9.32 -12.12 5.03
CA ALA A 101 -8.02 -11.46 5.11
C ALA A 101 -6.95 -12.28 4.38
N VAL A 102 -6.31 -11.69 3.36
CA VAL A 102 -5.30 -12.35 2.53
C VAL A 102 -3.91 -11.82 2.87
N ASN A 103 -2.92 -12.73 2.91
CA ASN A 103 -1.52 -12.34 2.97
C ASN A 103 -1.11 -11.71 1.62
N PRO A 104 -0.63 -10.44 1.59
CA PRO A 104 -0.23 -9.79 0.36
C PRO A 104 0.87 -10.54 -0.41
N HIS A 105 1.78 -11.21 0.30
CA HIS A 105 2.81 -12.05 -0.32
C HIS A 105 2.15 -13.16 -1.14
N LYS A 106 1.22 -13.89 -0.52
CA LYS A 106 0.50 -14.99 -1.19
C LYS A 106 -0.31 -14.52 -2.39
N LEU A 107 -0.91 -13.33 -2.31
CA LEU A 107 -1.63 -12.76 -3.45
C LEU A 107 -0.71 -12.48 -4.66
N TYR A 108 0.53 -12.05 -4.43
CA TYR A 108 1.43 -11.61 -5.50
C TYR A 108 2.42 -12.66 -5.97
N TYR A 109 2.76 -13.62 -5.12
CA TYR A 109 3.85 -14.57 -5.34
C TYR A 109 3.45 -16.01 -5.01
N GLY A 110 2.19 -16.27 -4.66
CA GLY A 110 1.78 -17.59 -4.16
C GLY A 110 2.60 -17.99 -2.95
N ASP A 111 3.07 -19.23 -2.94
CA ASP A 111 3.94 -19.77 -1.88
C ASP A 111 5.43 -19.64 -2.21
N ALA A 112 5.79 -18.97 -3.32
CA ALA A 112 7.17 -18.79 -3.75
C ALA A 112 7.94 -17.81 -2.85
N ASP A 113 9.18 -18.16 -2.54
CA ASP A 113 10.11 -17.26 -1.86
C ASP A 113 10.68 -16.19 -2.81
N LEU A 114 10.91 -14.97 -2.29
CA LEU A 114 11.38 -13.87 -3.13
C LEU A 114 12.83 -14.04 -3.60
N GLU A 115 13.70 -14.65 -2.79
CA GLU A 115 15.08 -14.94 -3.19
C GLU A 115 15.09 -16.04 -4.25
N GLU A 116 14.23 -17.04 -4.12
CA GLU A 116 14.02 -18.06 -5.17
C GLU A 116 13.62 -17.44 -6.50
N ILE A 117 12.60 -16.56 -6.48
CA ILE A 117 12.16 -15.83 -7.67
C ILE A 117 13.34 -15.07 -8.29
N ALA A 118 14.09 -14.31 -7.49
CA ALA A 118 15.20 -13.50 -8.00
C ALA A 118 16.31 -14.37 -8.63
N ARG A 119 16.69 -15.48 -7.98
CA ARG A 119 17.74 -16.37 -8.47
C ARG A 119 17.36 -17.06 -9.78
N ARG A 120 16.19 -17.71 -9.82
CA ARG A 120 15.70 -18.37 -11.04
C ARG A 120 15.54 -17.39 -12.20
N SER A 121 15.19 -16.15 -11.91
CA SER A 121 15.07 -15.12 -12.94
C SER A 121 16.41 -14.76 -13.56
N LEU A 122 17.46 -14.63 -12.76
CA LEU A 122 18.82 -14.38 -13.25
C LEU A 122 19.36 -15.57 -14.06
N GLU A 123 18.96 -16.80 -13.70
CA GLU A 123 19.40 -18.03 -14.36
C GLU A 123 18.65 -18.33 -15.67
N HIS A 124 17.35 -18.04 -15.73
CA HIS A 124 16.47 -18.56 -16.80
C HIS A 124 15.75 -17.51 -17.65
N LEU A 125 15.78 -16.24 -17.25
CA LEU A 125 15.09 -15.17 -17.97
C LEU A 125 16.07 -14.23 -18.66
N GLU A 126 15.69 -13.76 -19.85
CA GLU A 126 16.36 -12.63 -20.48
C GLU A 126 15.89 -11.33 -19.83
N LEU A 127 16.80 -10.72 -19.06
CA LEU A 127 16.55 -9.50 -18.31
C LEU A 127 17.32 -8.33 -18.92
N ASP A 128 16.67 -7.17 -18.99
CA ASP A 128 17.37 -5.91 -19.26
C ASP A 128 18.36 -5.57 -18.13
N GLU A 129 19.30 -4.68 -18.42
CA GLU A 129 20.36 -4.30 -17.47
C GLU A 129 19.80 -3.78 -16.14
N ARG A 130 18.67 -3.06 -16.19
CA ARG A 130 18.08 -2.44 -15.02
C ARG A 130 17.46 -3.47 -14.09
N ASP A 131 16.69 -4.40 -14.65
CA ASP A 131 16.03 -5.46 -13.89
C ASP A 131 17.05 -6.45 -13.32
N ARG A 132 18.10 -6.79 -14.10
CA ARG A 132 19.23 -7.58 -13.59
C ARG A 132 19.88 -6.91 -12.37
N LEU A 133 20.24 -5.63 -12.47
CA LEU A 133 20.81 -4.86 -11.35
C LEU A 133 19.90 -4.84 -10.13
N VAL A 134 18.58 -4.71 -10.33
CA VAL A 134 17.59 -4.72 -9.25
C VAL A 134 17.57 -6.05 -8.51
N LEU A 135 17.59 -7.18 -9.23
CA LEU A 135 17.57 -8.53 -8.64
C LEU A 135 18.87 -8.87 -7.93
N GLU A 136 20.02 -8.58 -8.54
CA GLU A 136 21.34 -8.78 -7.93
C GLU A 136 21.50 -7.96 -6.65
N THR A 137 21.06 -6.70 -6.68
CA THR A 137 21.05 -5.86 -5.48
C THR A 137 20.07 -6.41 -4.45
N PHE A 138 18.92 -6.95 -4.85
CA PHE A 138 17.99 -7.56 -3.90
C PHE A 138 18.63 -8.77 -3.18
N LEU A 139 19.21 -9.71 -3.95
CA LEU A 139 19.87 -10.91 -3.43
C LEU A 139 21.04 -10.57 -2.50
N SER A 140 21.86 -9.58 -2.88
CA SER A 140 23.03 -9.17 -2.08
C SER A 140 22.67 -8.67 -0.67
N TYR A 141 21.44 -8.16 -0.48
CA TYR A 141 21.01 -7.56 0.79
C TYR A 141 19.90 -8.35 1.50
N GLY A 142 19.31 -9.37 0.86
CA GLY A 142 18.24 -10.22 1.41
C GLY A 142 16.98 -9.46 1.84
N SER A 143 16.78 -8.23 1.36
CA SER A 143 15.69 -7.38 1.82
C SER A 143 15.35 -6.26 0.84
N ILE A 144 14.08 -6.20 0.44
CA ILE A 144 13.53 -5.12 -0.39
C ILE A 144 13.85 -3.74 0.22
N ARG A 145 13.78 -3.61 1.56
CA ARG A 145 14.04 -2.34 2.24
C ARG A 145 15.50 -1.93 2.11
N LYS A 146 16.44 -2.85 2.33
CA LYS A 146 17.88 -2.57 2.28
C LYS A 146 18.31 -2.32 0.83
N ALA A 147 17.90 -3.18 -0.09
CA ALA A 147 18.15 -3.02 -1.52
C ALA A 147 17.62 -1.69 -2.07
N ALA A 148 16.41 -1.26 -1.67
CA ALA A 148 15.87 0.03 -2.09
C ALA A 148 16.75 1.21 -1.68
N ARG A 149 17.30 1.19 -0.45
CA ARG A 149 18.22 2.25 -0.01
C ARG A 149 19.46 2.30 -0.89
N LYS A 150 20.02 1.14 -1.27
CA LYS A 150 21.18 1.06 -2.17
C LYS A 150 20.87 1.55 -3.59
N LEU A 151 19.67 1.29 -4.09
CA LEU A 151 19.23 1.68 -5.45
C LEU A 151 18.79 3.15 -5.60
N GLY A 152 18.91 3.97 -4.54
CA GLY A 152 18.52 5.39 -4.59
C GLY A 152 17.36 5.79 -3.68
N GLY A 153 17.07 5.00 -2.64
CA GLY A 153 16.22 5.43 -1.51
C GLY A 153 14.90 4.69 -1.37
N ALA A 154 14.12 5.06 -0.35
CA ALA A 154 12.94 4.30 0.07
C ALA A 154 11.85 4.14 -1.01
N ARG A 155 11.76 5.08 -1.96
CA ARG A 155 10.79 5.03 -3.08
C ARG A 155 11.07 3.87 -4.05
N LYS A 156 12.31 3.36 -4.10
CA LYS A 156 12.72 2.24 -4.96
C LYS A 156 12.12 0.88 -4.54
N ARG A 157 11.51 0.77 -3.37
CA ARG A 157 10.79 -0.46 -2.95
C ARG A 157 9.69 -0.85 -3.94
N GLY A 158 9.02 0.14 -4.55
CA GLY A 158 7.99 -0.12 -5.55
C GLY A 158 8.56 -0.74 -6.83
N GLU A 159 9.73 -0.25 -7.26
CA GLU A 159 10.47 -0.76 -8.41
C GLU A 159 10.91 -2.21 -8.20
N ILE A 160 11.54 -2.52 -7.07
CA ILE A 160 11.97 -3.89 -6.73
C ILE A 160 10.77 -4.86 -6.77
N ARG A 161 9.65 -4.49 -6.14
CA ARG A 161 8.43 -5.31 -6.17
C ARG A 161 7.82 -5.44 -7.55
N LYS A 162 8.02 -4.46 -8.44
CA LYS A 162 7.54 -4.53 -9.82
C LYS A 162 8.37 -5.56 -10.59
N VAL A 163 9.70 -5.50 -10.46
CA VAL A 163 10.62 -6.45 -11.11
C VAL A 163 10.37 -7.88 -10.60
N LEU A 164 10.31 -8.09 -9.28
CA LEU A 164 10.03 -9.42 -8.70
C LEU A 164 8.69 -9.99 -9.18
N ARG A 165 7.63 -9.17 -9.26
CA ARG A 165 6.32 -9.62 -9.77
C ARG A 165 6.36 -9.95 -11.27
N LYS A 166 7.03 -9.12 -12.07
CA LYS A 166 7.23 -9.37 -13.51
C LYS A 166 7.91 -10.73 -13.71
N CYS A 167 8.99 -10.95 -12.97
CA CYS A 167 9.79 -12.16 -13.00
C CYS A 167 9.02 -13.40 -12.54
N TYR A 168 8.34 -13.33 -11.39
CA TYR A 168 7.51 -14.42 -10.89
C TYR A 168 6.47 -14.88 -11.92
N ASN A 169 5.73 -13.94 -12.53
CA ASN A 169 4.72 -14.27 -13.52
C ASN A 169 5.32 -14.96 -14.76
N GLU A 170 6.50 -14.53 -15.20
CA GLU A 170 7.19 -15.14 -16.34
C GLU A 170 7.72 -16.54 -16.00
N LEU A 171 8.26 -16.74 -14.80
CA LEU A 171 8.68 -18.07 -14.32
C LEU A 171 7.50 -19.05 -14.25
N VAL A 172 6.36 -18.63 -13.68
CA VAL A 172 5.13 -19.45 -13.63
C VAL A 172 4.68 -19.82 -15.04
N LYS A 173 4.65 -18.84 -15.97
CA LYS A 173 4.25 -19.06 -17.36
C LYS A 173 5.13 -20.11 -18.06
N ARG A 174 6.41 -20.19 -17.69
CA ARG A 174 7.38 -21.16 -18.23
C ARG A 174 7.42 -22.48 -17.46
N GLY A 175 6.62 -22.66 -16.40
CA GLY A 175 6.65 -23.85 -15.54
C GLY A 175 7.95 -23.97 -14.73
N LEU A 176 8.61 -22.84 -14.48
CA LEU A 176 9.88 -22.77 -13.74
C LEU A 176 9.67 -22.47 -12.25
N ILE A 177 8.43 -22.31 -11.79
CA ILE A 177 8.02 -22.23 -10.38
C ILE A 177 6.53 -22.55 -10.24
#